data_AF-A0A7C4AAE8-F1
#
_entry.id   AF-A0A7C4AAE8-F1
#
_cell.length_a   1.000
_cell.length_b   1.000
_cell.length_c   1.000
_cell.angle_alpha   90.00
_cell.angle_beta   90.00
_cell.angle_gamma   90.00
#
_symmetry.space_group_name_H-M   'P 1'
#
loop_
_entity.id
_entity.type
_entity.pdbx_description
1 polymer ?
#
loop_
_entity_poly.entity_id
_entity_poly.type
_entity_poly.pdbx_seq_one_letter_code
_entity_poly.pdbx_strand_id
1 'polypeptide(L)' 'ARILRPGGQIVILDLLQHQFAQAREWYGDRWLGFGESDLQRWLEAAGFRQIEITVVAREEQPPHFQTVLAAGVK' A
#
# COMPACT_ATOMS: atom_id res chain seq x y z
N ALA A 1 -9.26 12.94 2.69
CA ALA A 1 -8.16 13.92 2.56
C ALA A 1 -8.62 15.36 2.81
N ARG A 2 -8.52 15.78 4.08
CA ARG A 2 -8.76 17.15 4.58
C ARG A 2 -7.48 17.99 4.60
N ILE A 3 -6.32 17.33 4.53
CA ILE A 3 -4.98 17.92 4.68
C ILE A 3 -4.41 18.37 3.33
N LEU A 4 -4.74 17.67 2.24
CA LEU A 4 -4.25 18.00 0.91
C LEU A 4 -4.92 19.26 0.37
N ARG A 5 -4.13 20.09 -0.31
CA ARG A 5 -4.65 21.19 -1.14
C ARG A 5 -5.42 20.62 -2.34
N PRO A 6 -6.31 21.40 -2.97
CA PRO A 6 -6.94 20.98 -4.24
C PRO A 6 -5.88 20.61 -5.29
N GLY A 7 -6.05 19.48 -5.97
CA GLY A 7 -5.05 18.92 -6.89
C GLY A 7 -3.87 18.24 -6.21
N GLY A 8 -3.91 18.06 -4.89
CA GLY A 8 -2.84 17.42 -4.13
C GLY A 8 -2.79 15.91 -4.35
N GLN A 9 -1.58 15.34 -4.35
CA GLN A 9 -1.34 13.92 -4.53
C GLN A 9 -1.12 13.22 -3.17
N ILE A 10 -1.59 11.98 -3.06
CA ILE A 10 -1.19 11.03 -2.03
C ILE A 10 -0.32 9.95 -2.67
N VAL A 11 0.69 9.50 -1.92
CA VAL A 11 1.51 8.31 -2.24
C VAL A 11 1.58 7.44 -1.00
N ILE A 12 1.33 6.16 -1.16
CA ILE A 12 1.43 5.12 -0.14
C ILE A 12 2.48 4.13 -0.64
N LEU A 13 3.50 3.85 0.16
CA LEU A 13 4.50 2.82 -0.11
C LEU A 13 4.55 1.90 1.12
N ASP A 14 4.17 0.65 0.92
CA ASP A 14 4.07 -0.34 2.01
C ASP A 14 4.29 -1.76 1.47
N LEU A 15 4.19 -2.77 2.33
CA LEU A 15 4.22 -4.18 1.94
C LEU A 15 2.94 -4.58 1.21
N LEU A 16 3.11 -5.30 0.10
CA LEU A 16 2.03 -6.03 -0.54
C LEU A 16 1.55 -7.15 0.39
N GLN A 17 0.24 -7.43 0.37
CA GLN A 17 -0.36 -8.47 1.19
C GLN A 17 0.41 -9.80 1.07
N HIS A 18 0.76 -10.37 2.23
CA HIS A 18 1.50 -11.63 2.30
C HIS A 18 0.93 -12.59 3.35
N GLN A 19 1.33 -13.85 3.27
CA GLN A 19 0.86 -14.92 4.17
C GLN A 19 1.87 -15.29 5.27
N PHE A 20 2.99 -14.55 5.35
CA PHE A 20 4.03 -14.78 6.36
C PHE A 20 3.58 -14.35 7.77
N ALA A 21 2.82 -15.21 8.46
CA ALA A 21 2.20 -14.91 9.75
C ALA A 21 3.23 -14.64 10.87
N GLN A 22 4.43 -15.21 10.77
CA GLN A 22 5.54 -14.97 11.71
C GLN A 22 5.99 -13.50 11.74
N ALA A 23 5.67 -12.71 10.71
CA ALA A 23 5.93 -11.27 10.71
C ALA A 23 5.30 -10.56 11.93
N ARG A 24 4.16 -11.05 12.43
CA ARG A 24 3.50 -10.46 13.61
C ARG A 24 4.34 -10.58 14.87
N GLU A 25 4.97 -11.73 15.05
CA GLU A 25 5.78 -12.02 16.23
C GLU A 25 7.19 -11.45 16.09
N TRP A 26 7.80 -11.57 14.91
CA TRP A 26 9.20 -11.22 14.69
C TRP A 26 9.42 -9.74 14.37
N TYR A 27 8.49 -9.12 13.62
CA TYR A 27 8.60 -7.73 13.19
C TYR A 27 7.58 -6.81 13.88
N GLY A 28 6.62 -7.39 14.63
CA GLY A 28 5.57 -6.63 15.31
C GLY A 28 4.45 -6.16 14.39
N ASP A 29 4.37 -6.72 13.17
CA ASP A 29 3.41 -6.31 12.16
C ASP A 29 1.98 -6.57 12.62
N ARG A 30 1.15 -5.53 12.63
CA ARG A 30 -0.29 -5.67 12.91
C ARG A 30 -1.07 -6.09 11.67
N TRP A 31 -0.64 -5.62 10.50
CA TRP A 31 -1.22 -5.91 9.20
C TRP A 31 -0.19 -6.60 8.34
N LEU A 32 -0.57 -7.69 7.68
CA LEU A 32 0.33 -8.49 6.84
C LEU A 32 0.36 -7.92 5.42
N GLY A 33 0.70 -6.65 5.32
CA GLY A 33 0.63 -5.86 4.10
C GLY A 33 -0.79 -5.54 3.62
N PHE A 34 -0.87 -4.92 2.45
CA PHE A 34 -2.11 -4.43 1.84
C PHE A 34 -2.31 -5.01 0.44
N GLY A 35 -3.56 -5.38 0.13
CA GLY A 35 -3.92 -5.82 -1.21
C GLY A 35 -4.14 -4.64 -2.15
N GLU A 36 -3.76 -4.79 -3.42
CA GLU A 36 -3.94 -3.74 -4.44
C GLU A 36 -5.41 -3.31 -4.57
N SER A 37 -6.34 -4.28 -4.55
CA SER A 37 -7.77 -3.99 -4.63
C SER A 37 -8.32 -3.27 -3.39
N ASP A 38 -7.74 -3.50 -2.21
CA ASP A 38 -8.12 -2.76 -0.99
C ASP A 38 -7.67 -1.30 -1.11
N LEU A 39 -6.42 -1.08 -1.50
CA LEU A 39 -5.86 0.25 -1.74
C LEU A 39 -6.68 1.01 -2.80
N GLN A 40 -7.04 0.36 -3.90
CA GLN A 40 -7.89 0.93 -4.94
C GLN A 40 -9.22 1.40 -4.35
N ARG A 41 -9.96 0.50 -3.68
CA ARG A 41 -11.26 0.82 -3.08
C ARG A 41 -11.18 1.94 -2.05
N TRP A 42 -10.14 1.95 -1.22
CA TRP A 42 -9.99 2.97 -0.18
C TRP A 42 -9.67 4.34 -0.78
N LEU A 43 -8.81 4.40 -1.80
CA LEU A 43 -8.47 5.65 -2.48
C LEU A 43 -9.70 6.22 -3.22
N GLU A 44 -10.46 5.37 -3.93
CA GLU A 44 -11.72 5.75 -4.57
C GLU A 44 -12.73 6.29 -3.55
N ALA A 45 -12.96 5.54 -2.46
CA ALA A 45 -13.88 5.93 -1.40
C ALA A 45 -13.46 7.24 -0.71
N ALA A 46 -12.16 7.53 -0.63
CA ALA A 46 -11.62 8.79 -0.10
C ALA A 46 -11.69 9.97 -1.08
N GLY A 47 -12.16 9.72 -2.31
CA GLY A 47 -12.37 10.69 -3.38
C GLY A 47 -11.13 10.98 -4.23
N PHE A 48 -10.12 10.11 -4.21
CA PHE A 48 -8.97 10.22 -5.11
C PHE A 48 -9.32 9.74 -6.52
N ARG A 49 -8.61 10.28 -7.50
CA ARG A 49 -8.70 9.97 -8.93
C ARG A 49 -7.31 9.76 -9.49
N GLN A 50 -7.21 9.33 -10.75
CA GLN A 50 -5.92 9.00 -11.39
C GLN A 50 -5.11 8.06 -10.49
N ILE A 51 -5.79 7.02 -10.01
CA ILE A 51 -5.20 6.08 -9.06
C ILE A 51 -4.30 5.13 -9.84
N GLU A 52 -3.05 5.04 -9.42
CA GLU A 52 -2.06 4.10 -9.95
C GLU A 52 -1.55 3.23 -8.81
N ILE A 53 -1.54 1.91 -9.00
CA ILE A 53 -1.08 0.94 -8.00
C ILE A 53 -0.17 -0.04 -8.69
N THR A 54 1.05 -0.18 -8.18
CA THR A 54 2.09 -1.01 -8.81
C THR A 54 2.97 -1.65 -7.73
N VAL A 55 3.31 -2.93 -7.92
CA VAL A 55 4.40 -3.57 -7.15
C VAL A 55 5.74 -3.05 -7.64
N VAL A 56 6.53 -2.44 -6.75
CA VAL A 56 7.75 -1.70 -7.14
C VAL A 56 9.04 -2.35 -6.70
N ALA A 57 9.03 -3.27 -5.73
CA ALA A 57 10.20 -4.03 -5.35
C ALA A 57 9.84 -5.42 -4.81
N ARG A 58 10.84 -6.31 -4.82
CA ARG A 58 10.79 -7.63 -4.20
C ARG A 58 12.14 -7.93 -3.56
N GLU A 59 12.12 -8.41 -2.33
CA GLU A 59 13.33 -8.86 -1.64
C GLU A 59 13.87 -10.16 -2.24
N GLU A 60 15.19 -10.23 -2.39
CA GLU A 60 15.87 -11.43 -2.90
C GLU A 60 15.95 -12.54 -1.86
N GLN A 61 15.99 -12.20 -0.57
CA GLN A 61 16.09 -13.17 0.52
C GLN A 61 14.70 -13.53 1.06
N PRO A 62 14.52 -14.76 1.56
CA PRO A 62 13.30 -15.12 2.27
C PRO A 62 13.00 -14.13 3.41
N PRO A 63 11.73 -13.71 3.59
CA PRO A 63 10.51 -14.32 3.04
C PRO A 63 10.07 -13.76 1.68
N HIS A 64 10.91 -13.01 0.98
CA HIS A 64 10.63 -12.40 -0.33
C HIS A 64 9.47 -11.41 -0.31
N PHE A 65 9.46 -10.51 0.66
CA PHE A 65 8.45 -9.48 0.71
C PHE A 65 8.46 -8.64 -0.57
N GLN A 66 7.28 -8.19 -0.96
CA GLN A 66 7.08 -7.30 -2.08
C GLN A 66 6.52 -5.98 -1.55
N THR A 67 6.92 -4.86 -2.15
CA THR A 67 6.34 -3.56 -1.82
C THR A 67 5.38 -3.13 -2.91
N VAL A 68 4.30 -2.48 -2.49
CA VAL A 68 3.30 -1.86 -3.35
C VAL A 68 3.36 -0.35 -3.18
N LEU A 69 3.36 0.36 -4.31
CA LEU A 69 3.19 1.80 -4.37
C LEU A 69 1.80 2.10 -4.90
N ALA A 70 1.01 2.86 -4.15
CA ALA A 70 -0.27 3.38 -4.58
C ALA A 70 -0.25 4.91 -4.56
N ALA A 71 -0.67 5.55 -5.64
CA ALA A 71 -0.74 6.99 -5.78
C ALA A 71 -2.11 7.44 -6.27
N GLY A 72 -2.52 8.67 -5.93
CA GLY A 72 -3.77 9.25 -6.43
C GLY A 72 -3.86 10.76 -6.18
N VAL A 73 -4.68 11.45 -6.98
CA VAL A 73 -4.85 12.92 -6.94
C VAL A 73 -6.25 13.27 -6.43
N LYS A 74 -6.36 14.33 -5.61
CA LYS A 74 -7.63 14.80 -5.05
C LYS A 74 -8.15 16.10 -5.66
#